data_AF-A0A8T6UAS2-F1
#
_entry.id   AF-A0A8T6UAS2-F1
#
_cell.length_a   1.000
_cell.length_b   1.000
_cell.length_c   1.000
_cell.angle_alpha   90.00
_cell.angle_beta   90.00
_cell.angle_gamma   90.00
#
_symmetry.space_group_name_H-M   'P 1'
#
loop_
_entity.id
_entity.type
_entity.pdbx_description
1 polymer ?
#
loop_
_entity_poly.entity_id
_entity_poly.type
_entity_poly.pdbx_seq_one_letter_code
_entity_poly.pdbx_strand_id
1 'polypeptide(L)'
;MSKFKMVSAKIPEEVYHELVLRVPEGERSEFLRTAILEKLQQTPRPDRILEFEQRIRKVETDVSEIRKHLTELEVFTYEEGKVNPHVFCIDEMDHKIVDFLISHKGATTPELAELLGTNRWHVLNRLRKIQKRSKKQLGKAIVEYYAGEKMEKRKAWWIREELVET
;
A
#
# COMPACT_ATOMS: atom_id res chain seq x y z
N MET A 1 7.85 30.45 -35.70
CA MET A 1 6.70 31.13 -35.06
C MET A 1 5.86 30.09 -34.35
N SER A 2 5.71 30.19 -33.03
CA SER A 2 4.91 29.26 -32.23
C SER A 2 3.41 29.43 -32.55
N LYS A 3 2.70 28.32 -32.68
CA LYS A 3 1.24 28.33 -32.88
C LYS A 3 0.58 28.71 -31.55
N PHE A 4 0.06 29.94 -31.45
CA PHE A 4 -0.76 30.33 -30.31
C PHE A 4 -2.18 29.77 -30.47
N LYS A 5 -2.79 29.41 -29.34
CA LYS A 5 -4.21 28.99 -29.26
C LYS A 5 -4.93 29.95 -28.32
N MET A 6 -6.11 30.40 -28.73
CA MET A 6 -6.96 31.25 -27.91
C MET A 6 -7.72 30.38 -26.90
N VAL A 7 -7.65 30.76 -25.62
CA VAL A 7 -8.41 30.15 -24.52
C VAL A 7 -9.18 31.26 -23.85
N SER A 8 -10.47 31.07 -23.62
CA SER A 8 -11.34 32.00 -22.89
C SER A 8 -11.96 31.27 -21.71
N ALA A 9 -11.89 31.88 -20.53
CA ALA A 9 -12.44 31.35 -19.30
C ALA A 9 -13.10 32.49 -18.52
N LYS A 10 -14.29 32.21 -17.96
CA LYS A 10 -14.93 33.12 -17.02
C LYS A 10 -14.25 32.96 -15.67
N ILE A 11 -13.91 34.08 -15.04
CA ILE A 11 -13.35 34.12 -13.69
C ILE A 11 -14.34 34.82 -12.73
N PRO A 12 -14.32 34.49 -11.43
CA PRO A 12 -15.09 35.23 -10.44
C PRO A 12 -14.72 36.71 -10.42
N GLU A 13 -15.70 37.56 -10.11
CA GLU A 13 -15.55 39.02 -10.11
C GLU A 13 -14.49 39.50 -9.10
N GLU A 14 -14.45 38.87 -7.92
CA GLU A 14 -13.44 39.12 -6.88
C GLU A 14 -12.00 38.91 -7.40
N VAL A 15 -11.79 37.84 -8.17
CA VAL A 15 -10.48 37.51 -8.75
C VAL A 15 -10.09 38.53 -9.82
N TYR A 16 -11.06 39.00 -10.60
CA TYR A 16 -10.84 40.06 -11.59
C TYR A 16 -10.44 41.38 -10.91
N HIS A 17 -11.11 41.78 -9.84
CA HIS A 17 -10.76 42.98 -9.08
C HIS A 17 -9.34 42.93 -8.51
N GLU A 18 -8.97 41.80 -7.90
CA GLU A 18 -7.59 41.57 -7.42
C GLU A 18 -6.56 41.64 -8.55
N LEU A 19 -6.87 41.08 -9.73
CA LEU A 19 -6.00 41.13 -10.89
C LEU A 19 -5.78 42.57 -11.38
N VAL A 20 -6.85 43.37 -11.44
CA VAL A 20 -6.79 44.78 -11.87
C VAL A 20 -5.96 45.63 -10.91
N LEU A 21 -6.03 45.36 -9.60
CA LEU A 21 -5.29 46.08 -8.57
C LEU A 21 -3.80 45.72 -8.55
N ARG A 22 -3.46 44.45 -8.81
CA ARG A 22 -2.08 43.93 -8.68
C ARG A 22 -1.29 43.95 -9.98
N VAL A 23 -1.95 43.97 -11.13
CA VAL A 23 -1.30 43.84 -12.43
C VAL A 23 -1.60 45.05 -13.32
N PRO A 24 -0.55 45.76 -13.81
CA PRO A 24 -0.70 46.90 -14.71
C PRO A 24 -1.53 46.58 -15.96
N GLU A 25 -2.18 47.62 -16.47
CA GLU A 25 -2.93 47.53 -17.72
C GLU A 25 -1.96 47.27 -18.89
N GLY A 26 -2.21 46.20 -19.66
CA GLY A 26 -1.32 45.72 -20.73
C GLY A 26 -0.56 44.44 -20.39
N GLU A 27 -0.23 44.19 -19.12
CA GLU A 27 0.55 43.02 -18.69
C GLU A 27 -0.30 41.81 -18.27
N ARG A 28 -1.61 42.00 -18.09
CA ARG A 28 -2.55 40.97 -17.59
C ARG A 28 -2.52 39.67 -18.39
N SER A 29 -2.41 39.78 -19.72
CA SER A 29 -2.32 38.60 -20.61
C SER A 29 -1.04 37.80 -20.41
N GLU A 30 0.07 38.48 -20.15
CA GLU A 30 1.36 37.85 -19.87
C GLU A 30 1.34 37.22 -18.47
N PHE A 31 0.84 37.95 -17.47
CA PHE A 31 0.66 37.45 -16.11
C PHE A 31 -0.15 36.14 -16.07
N LEU A 32 -1.31 36.10 -16.75
CA LEU A 32 -2.14 34.90 -16.80
C LEU A 32 -1.43 33.74 -17.52
N ARG A 33 -0.68 34.02 -18.58
CA ARG A 33 0.09 33.00 -19.30
C ARG A 33 1.18 32.40 -18.40
N THR A 34 1.92 33.24 -17.70
CA THR A 34 2.97 32.81 -16.77
C THR A 34 2.38 32.00 -15.62
N ALA A 35 1.30 32.47 -15.00
CA ALA A 35 0.62 31.74 -13.93
C ALA A 35 0.12 30.35 -14.38
N ILE A 36 -0.44 30.23 -15.60
CA ILE A 36 -0.84 28.94 -16.16
C ILE A 36 0.38 28.03 -16.37
N LEU A 37 1.49 28.56 -16.92
CA LEU A 37 2.72 27.79 -17.14
C LEU A 37 3.31 27.29 -15.83
N GLU A 38 3.42 28.15 -14.82
CA GLU A 38 3.91 27.78 -13.48
C GLU A 38 3.03 26.70 -12.86
N LYS A 39 1.71 26.85 -12.92
CA LYS A 39 0.79 25.85 -12.38
C LYS A 39 0.93 24.51 -13.08
N LEU A 40 1.07 24.50 -14.40
CA LEU A 40 1.27 23.28 -15.19
C LEU A 40 2.64 22.63 -14.98
N GLN A 41 3.68 23.40 -14.66
CA GLN A 41 5.00 22.86 -14.31
C GLN A 41 5.00 22.22 -12.92
N GLN A 42 4.31 22.82 -11.95
CA GLN A 42 4.19 22.28 -10.60
C GLN A 42 3.22 21.10 -10.51
N THR A 43 2.25 21.01 -11.44
CA THR A 43 1.30 19.90 -11.47
C THR A 43 2.00 18.67 -12.04
N PRO A 44 2.21 17.60 -11.24
CA PRO A 44 2.88 16.41 -11.73
C PRO A 44 2.08 15.81 -12.88
N ARG A 45 2.77 15.52 -13.98
CA ARG A 45 2.10 15.01 -15.18
C ARG A 45 1.65 13.56 -14.96
N PRO A 46 0.40 13.19 -15.31
CA PRO A 46 -0.13 11.84 -15.05
C PRO A 46 0.70 10.70 -15.66
N ASP A 47 1.29 10.93 -16.83
CA ASP A 47 2.20 10.01 -17.52
C ASP A 47 3.46 9.71 -16.70
N ARG A 48 4.08 10.76 -16.13
CA ARG A 48 5.26 10.63 -15.27
C ARG A 48 4.93 9.91 -13.97
N ILE A 49 3.77 10.20 -13.37
CA ILE A 49 3.31 9.49 -12.16
C ILE A 49 3.18 8.00 -12.45
N LEU A 50 2.52 7.64 -13.55
CA LEU A 50 2.35 6.24 -13.95
C LEU A 50 3.71 5.56 -14.22
N GLU A 51 4.63 6.24 -14.89
CA GLU A 51 6.00 5.75 -15.13
C GLU A 51 6.73 5.47 -13.81
N PHE A 52 6.65 6.39 -12.84
CA PHE A 52 7.25 6.21 -11.52
C PHE A 52 6.63 5.05 -10.75
N GLU A 53 5.29 4.94 -10.74
CA GLU A 53 4.60 3.81 -10.11
C GLU A 53 5.06 2.46 -10.70
N GLN A 54 5.22 2.38 -12.02
CA GLN A 54 5.71 1.17 -12.69
C GLN A 54 7.14 0.84 -12.29
N ARG A 55 8.04 1.84 -12.25
CA ARG A 55 9.43 1.65 -11.81
C ARG A 55 9.53 1.20 -10.36
N ILE A 56 8.74 1.81 -9.45
CA ILE A 56 8.70 1.42 -8.04
C ILE A 56 8.22 -0.03 -7.91
N ARG A 57 7.13 -0.41 -8.60
CA ARG A 57 6.62 -1.80 -8.58
C ARG A 57 7.67 -2.81 -9.06
N LYS A 58 8.47 -2.47 -10.06
CA LYS A 58 9.55 -3.33 -10.54
C LYS A 58 10.61 -3.52 -9.45
N VAL A 59 11.11 -2.44 -8.86
CA VAL A 59 12.10 -2.49 -7.77
C VAL A 59 11.58 -3.31 -6.59
N GLU A 60 10.33 -3.11 -6.18
CA GLU A 60 9.72 -3.89 -5.10
C GLU A 60 9.63 -5.39 -5.42
N THR A 61 9.43 -5.74 -6.69
CA THR A 61 9.38 -7.13 -7.16
C THR A 61 10.78 -7.75 -7.09
N ASP A 62 11.77 -7.06 -7.65
CA ASP A 62 13.17 -7.51 -7.66
C ASP A 62 13.69 -7.71 -6.23
N VAL A 63 13.41 -6.77 -5.32
CA VAL A 63 13.77 -6.88 -3.89
C VAL A 63 13.08 -8.07 -3.22
N SER A 64 11.81 -8.32 -3.53
CA SER A 64 11.08 -9.47 -3.00
C SER A 64 11.67 -10.79 -3.49
N GLU A 65 12.13 -10.84 -4.74
CA GLU A 65 12.79 -12.02 -5.30
C GLU A 65 14.14 -12.25 -4.62
N ILE A 66 14.95 -11.21 -4.43
CA ILE A 66 16.23 -11.30 -3.71
C ILE A 66 16.00 -11.86 -2.29
N ARG A 67 15.05 -11.29 -1.54
CA ARG A 67 14.71 -11.77 -0.19
C ARG A 67 14.28 -13.22 -0.17
N LYS A 68 13.47 -13.65 -1.14
CA LYS A 68 13.06 -15.05 -1.30
C LYS A 68 14.26 -15.98 -1.49
N HIS A 69 15.17 -15.68 -2.43
CA HIS A 69 16.33 -16.52 -2.69
C HIS A 69 17.30 -16.57 -1.50
N LEU A 70 17.56 -15.43 -0.86
CA LEU A 70 18.40 -15.40 0.34
C LEU A 70 17.79 -16.23 1.48
N THR A 71 16.46 -16.24 1.60
CA THR A 71 15.73 -17.07 2.57
C THR A 71 15.83 -18.55 2.26
N GLU A 72 15.69 -18.95 0.99
CA GLU A 72 15.82 -20.34 0.53
C GLU A 72 17.23 -20.89 0.73
N LEU A 73 18.24 -20.03 0.61
CA LEU A 73 19.64 -20.37 0.86
C LEU A 73 20.00 -20.39 2.35
N GLU A 74 19.06 -20.03 3.25
CA GLU A 74 19.30 -19.83 4.68
C GLU A 74 20.40 -18.79 5.01
N VAL A 75 20.85 -18.03 4.00
CA VAL A 75 21.84 -16.95 4.13
C VAL A 75 21.18 -15.66 4.61
N PHE A 76 19.88 -15.50 4.38
CA PHE A 76 19.07 -14.51 5.08
C PHE A 76 18.91 -14.92 6.53
N THR A 77 19.99 -14.78 7.28
CA THR A 77 19.93 -14.70 8.73
C THR A 77 19.13 -13.45 9.03
N TYR A 78 17.89 -13.65 9.47
CA TYR A 78 17.04 -12.61 10.02
C TYR A 78 17.92 -11.75 10.93
N GLU A 79 18.06 -10.45 10.63
CA GLU A 79 18.57 -9.54 11.65
C GLU A 79 17.71 -9.76 12.90
N GLU A 80 18.38 -9.91 14.04
CA GLU A 80 17.93 -10.47 15.32
C GLU A 80 16.80 -9.65 16.00
N GLY A 81 15.67 -9.51 15.32
CA GLY A 81 14.45 -8.93 15.84
C GLY A 81 13.29 -9.78 15.35
N LYS A 82 12.65 -10.48 16.28
CA LYS A 82 11.30 -10.98 16.06
C LYS A 82 10.46 -9.82 15.48
N VAL A 83 9.55 -10.07 14.54
CA VAL A 83 8.80 -8.97 13.89
C VAL A 83 7.42 -8.85 14.51
N ASN A 84 7.00 -7.62 14.81
CA ASN A 84 5.62 -7.37 15.19
C ASN A 84 4.68 -7.73 14.02
N PRO A 85 3.78 -8.72 14.16
CA PRO A 85 2.96 -9.24 13.07
C PRO A 85 1.89 -8.24 12.63
N HIS A 86 1.60 -7.23 13.46
CA HIS A 86 0.67 -6.15 13.13
C HIS A 86 1.16 -5.25 12.01
N VAL A 87 2.47 -5.22 11.71
CA VAL A 87 3.03 -4.44 10.59
C VAL A 87 2.45 -4.88 9.23
N PHE A 88 1.91 -6.11 9.14
CA PHE A 88 1.31 -6.64 7.91
C PHE A 88 -0.20 -6.37 7.78
N CYS A 89 -0.83 -5.82 8.82
CA CYS A 89 -2.26 -5.52 8.87
C CYS A 89 -2.60 -4.24 8.07
N ILE A 90 -3.78 -4.21 7.43
CA ILE A 90 -4.31 -3.01 6.76
C ILE A 90 -5.23 -2.22 7.68
N ASP A 91 -6.10 -2.95 8.36
CA ASP A 91 -7.25 -2.42 9.06
C ASP A 91 -7.51 -3.25 10.32
N GLU A 92 -8.46 -2.79 11.13
CA GLU A 92 -8.83 -3.40 12.40
C GLU A 92 -9.20 -4.89 12.27
N MET A 93 -9.76 -5.31 11.13
CA MET A 93 -10.09 -6.72 10.89
C MET A 93 -8.82 -7.58 10.82
N ASP A 94 -7.80 -7.10 10.11
CA ASP A 94 -6.51 -7.79 10.03
C ASP A 94 -5.84 -7.86 11.42
N HIS A 95 -5.91 -6.78 12.21
CA HIS A 95 -5.41 -6.78 13.59
C HIS A 95 -6.09 -7.85 14.44
N LYS A 96 -7.43 -7.89 14.46
CA LYS A 96 -8.19 -8.90 15.22
C LYS A 96 -7.87 -10.33 14.80
N ILE A 97 -7.67 -10.57 13.50
CA ILE A 97 -7.24 -11.89 12.99
C ILE A 97 -5.86 -12.25 13.57
N VAL A 98 -4.91 -11.32 13.51
CA VAL A 98 -3.54 -11.54 14.00
C VAL A 98 -3.54 -11.76 15.52
N ASP A 99 -4.24 -10.93 16.29
CA ASP A 99 -4.39 -11.08 17.75
C ASP A 99 -4.94 -12.44 18.14
N PHE A 100 -5.97 -12.90 17.42
CA PHE A 100 -6.57 -14.21 17.65
C PHE A 100 -5.58 -15.34 17.37
N LEU A 101 -4.82 -15.24 16.27
CA LEU A 101 -3.82 -16.24 15.90
C LEU A 101 -2.63 -16.27 16.88
N ILE A 102 -2.22 -15.13 17.43
CA ILE A 102 -1.18 -15.06 18.48
C ILE A 102 -1.69 -15.73 19.76
N SER A 103 -2.88 -15.36 20.22
CA SER A 103 -3.45 -15.84 21.49
C SER A 103 -3.80 -17.33 21.48
N HIS A 104 -4.39 -17.82 20.38
CA HIS A 104 -4.89 -19.20 20.29
C HIS A 104 -3.95 -20.14 19.54
N LYS A 105 -2.79 -19.61 19.13
CA LYS A 105 -1.76 -20.32 18.36
C LYS A 105 -2.28 -20.96 17.07
N GLY A 106 -3.40 -20.52 16.51
CA GLY A 106 -3.96 -21.02 15.27
C GLY A 106 -5.50 -21.01 15.24
N ALA A 107 -6.08 -20.91 14.05
CA ALA A 107 -7.52 -20.82 13.88
C ALA A 107 -7.99 -21.35 12.52
N THR A 108 -9.17 -21.95 12.49
CA THR A 108 -9.82 -22.27 11.22
C THR A 108 -10.51 -21.03 10.64
N THR A 109 -10.67 -20.96 9.31
CA THR A 109 -11.41 -19.85 8.69
C THR A 109 -12.85 -19.70 9.22
N PRO A 110 -13.59 -20.79 9.51
CA PRO A 110 -14.88 -20.70 10.20
C PRO A 110 -14.82 -20.06 11.58
N GLU A 111 -13.88 -20.46 12.45
CA GLU A 111 -13.73 -19.87 13.80
C GLU A 111 -13.51 -18.35 13.74
N LEU A 112 -12.61 -17.91 12.86
CA LEU A 112 -12.35 -16.49 12.66
C LEU A 112 -13.55 -15.74 12.08
N ALA A 113 -14.33 -16.38 11.20
CA ALA A 113 -15.52 -15.76 10.62
C ALA A 113 -16.62 -15.54 11.67
N GLU A 114 -16.81 -16.51 12.57
CA GLU A 114 -17.75 -16.42 13.68
C GLU A 114 -17.33 -15.33 14.68
N LEU A 115 -16.05 -15.31 15.09
CA LEU A 115 -15.49 -14.29 15.98
C LEU A 115 -15.68 -12.87 15.44
N LEU A 116 -15.43 -12.68 14.15
CA LEU A 116 -15.44 -11.37 13.51
C LEU A 116 -16.83 -10.94 13.02
N GLY A 117 -17.85 -11.79 13.20
CA GLY A 117 -19.19 -11.54 12.69
C GLY A 117 -19.25 -11.33 11.18
N THR A 118 -18.37 -12.02 10.43
CA THR A 118 -18.23 -11.84 8.98
C THR A 118 -18.28 -13.18 8.24
N ASN A 119 -18.15 -13.16 6.91
CA ASN A 119 -18.19 -14.39 6.11
C ASN A 119 -16.79 -15.01 5.92
N ARG A 120 -16.77 -16.35 5.76
CA ARG A 120 -15.54 -17.14 5.61
C ARG A 120 -14.68 -16.70 4.43
N TRP A 121 -15.29 -16.27 3.33
CA TRP A 121 -14.58 -15.82 2.14
C TRP A 121 -13.80 -14.53 2.39
N HIS A 122 -14.39 -13.58 3.14
CA HIS A 122 -13.73 -12.34 3.53
C HIS A 122 -12.50 -12.63 4.39
N VAL A 123 -12.66 -13.46 5.43
CA VAL A 123 -11.55 -13.88 6.31
C VAL A 123 -10.43 -14.57 5.51
N LEU A 124 -10.79 -15.50 4.64
CA LEU A 124 -9.80 -16.20 3.79
C LEU A 124 -8.98 -15.22 2.95
N ASN A 125 -9.63 -14.22 2.36
CA ASN A 125 -8.96 -13.19 1.57
C ASN A 125 -8.04 -12.32 2.43
N ARG A 126 -8.43 -11.98 3.67
CA ARG A 126 -7.58 -11.25 4.61
C ARG A 126 -6.33 -12.04 4.97
N LEU A 127 -6.49 -13.31 5.38
CA LEU A 127 -5.38 -14.21 5.70
C LEU A 127 -4.40 -14.37 4.54
N ARG A 128 -4.90 -14.56 3.32
CA ARG A 128 -4.06 -14.63 2.10
C ARG A 128 -3.29 -13.34 1.84
N LYS A 129 -3.90 -12.17 2.10
CA LYS A 129 -3.21 -10.87 1.96
C LYS A 129 -2.09 -10.72 2.99
N ILE A 130 -2.34 -11.04 4.25
CA ILE A 130 -1.34 -11.01 5.33
C ILE A 130 -0.18 -11.97 5.01
N GLN A 131 -0.51 -13.21 4.60
CA GLN A 131 0.47 -14.21 4.15
C GLN A 131 1.33 -13.69 2.99
N LYS A 132 0.71 -13.10 1.96
CA LYS A 132 1.42 -12.60 0.78
C LYS A 132 2.34 -11.43 1.11
N ARG A 133 1.89 -10.50 1.96
CA ARG A 133 2.65 -9.30 2.36
C ARG A 133 3.86 -9.66 3.18
N SER A 134 3.66 -10.50 4.20
CA SER A 134 4.76 -10.98 5.02
C SER A 134 5.78 -11.75 4.20
N LYS A 135 5.34 -12.66 3.32
CA LYS A 135 6.25 -13.34 2.40
C LYS A 135 7.02 -12.37 1.48
N LYS A 136 6.38 -11.31 0.98
CA LYS A 136 7.04 -10.28 0.14
C LYS A 136 8.11 -9.52 0.92
N GLN A 137 7.80 -9.11 2.15
CA GLN A 137 8.70 -8.29 2.95
C GLN A 137 9.77 -9.10 3.69
N LEU A 138 9.47 -10.32 4.13
CA LEU A 138 10.33 -11.11 5.00
C LEU A 138 10.90 -12.37 4.32
N GLY A 139 10.50 -12.68 3.09
CA GLY A 139 10.85 -13.93 2.39
C GLY A 139 10.06 -15.16 2.90
N LYS A 140 9.62 -15.17 4.15
CA LYS A 140 8.74 -16.18 4.77
C LYS A 140 7.39 -15.57 5.16
N ALA A 141 6.33 -16.36 5.14
CA ALA A 141 5.02 -15.89 5.61
C ALA A 141 4.91 -16.01 7.13
N ILE A 142 4.38 -14.99 7.81
CA ILE A 142 4.12 -15.05 9.25
C ILE A 142 2.88 -15.87 9.59
N VAL A 143 1.92 -15.94 8.65
CA VAL A 143 0.67 -16.69 8.79
C VAL A 143 0.56 -17.67 7.64
N GLU A 144 0.37 -18.95 7.94
CA GLU A 144 0.34 -20.02 6.94
C GLU A 144 -0.79 -21.01 7.15
N TYR A 145 -1.32 -21.48 6.04
CA TYR A 145 -2.33 -22.52 6.01
C TYR A 145 -1.67 -23.90 6.07
N TYR A 146 -2.14 -24.74 6.99
CA TYR A 146 -1.76 -26.14 7.09
C TYR A 146 -2.97 -27.03 6.86
N ALA A 147 -2.91 -27.88 5.83
CA ALA A 147 -4.01 -28.74 5.42
C ALA A 147 -4.18 -30.00 6.31
N GLY A 148 -3.15 -30.35 7.09
CA GLY A 148 -3.18 -31.49 8.01
C GLY A 148 -3.88 -31.16 9.32
N GLU A 149 -3.67 -32.02 10.32
CA GLU A 149 -4.14 -31.85 11.68
C GLU A 149 -2.98 -31.39 12.58
N LYS A 150 -3.18 -30.29 13.28
CA LYS A 150 -2.20 -29.73 14.23
C LYS A 150 -2.99 -29.14 15.41
N MET A 151 -2.60 -29.46 16.64
CA MET A 151 -3.27 -29.02 17.87
C MET A 151 -4.80 -29.15 17.79
N GLU A 152 -5.29 -30.34 17.42
CA GLU A 152 -6.72 -30.68 17.28
C GLU A 152 -7.51 -29.89 16.22
N LYS A 153 -6.85 -29.00 15.47
CA LYS A 153 -7.46 -28.24 14.37
C LYS A 153 -7.00 -28.80 13.03
N ARG A 154 -7.96 -29.09 12.14
CA ARG A 154 -7.72 -29.50 10.75
C ARG A 154 -7.89 -28.31 9.81
N LYS A 155 -7.03 -28.21 8.78
CA LYS A 155 -7.17 -27.19 7.72
C LYS A 155 -7.24 -25.77 8.30
N ALA A 156 -6.25 -25.43 9.13
CA ALA A 156 -6.22 -24.19 9.90
C ALA A 156 -5.05 -23.28 9.48
N TRP A 157 -5.13 -22.03 9.91
CA TRP A 157 -4.11 -21.03 9.75
C TRP A 157 -3.32 -20.89 11.04
N TRP A 158 -2.00 -20.77 10.91
CA TRP A 158 -1.05 -20.79 12.02
C TRP A 158 -0.12 -19.61 11.92
N ILE A 159 0.22 -19.02 13.07
CA ILE A 159 1.29 -18.04 13.14
C ILE A 159 2.64 -18.74 13.32
N ARG A 160 3.69 -18.28 12.65
CA ARG A 160 5.06 -18.79 12.82
C ARG A 160 5.74 -18.05 13.97
N GLU A 161 5.73 -18.66 15.15
CA GLU A 161 6.30 -18.08 16.38
C GLU A 161 7.80 -17.72 16.24
N GLU A 162 8.54 -18.45 15.41
CA GLU A 162 9.96 -18.18 15.10
C GLU A 162 10.19 -16.79 14.48
N LEU A 163 9.16 -16.18 13.88
CA LEU A 163 9.27 -14.93 13.13
C LEU A 163 8.63 -13.73 13.87
N VAL A 164 7.99 -13.96 15.03
CA VAL A 164 7.01 -13.04 15.60
C VAL A 164 7.34 -12.66 17.04
N GLU A 165 7.28 -11.35 17.36
CA GLU A 165 7.36 -10.87 18.75
C GLU A 165 6.09 -11.27 19.49
N THR A 166 6.28 -11.89 20.66
CA THR A 166 5.20 -12.41 21.51
C THR A 166 5.11 -11.60 22.77
#